data_AF-A0A831M108-F1
#
_entry.id   AF-A0A831M108-F1
#
_cell.length_a   1.000
_cell.length_b   1.000
_cell.length_c   1.000
_cell.angle_alpha   90.00
_cell.angle_beta   90.00
_cell.angle_gamma   90.00
#
_symmetry.space_group_name_H-M   'P 1'
#
loop_
_entity.id
_entity.type
_entity.pdbx_description
1 polymer ?
#
loop_
_entity_poly.entity_id
_entity_poly.type
_entity_poly.pdbx_seq_one_letter_code
_entity_poly.pdbx_strand_id
1 'polypeptide(L)'
;MTFFSRGLDAEDRIVSKLRSFGCDIKTDPQLDHQQKLDFVILKFPEVPTFFSIGVQVTSNCDNVEKMELFLKVQSNSKVTQKAAFLELADNVDLESGGAMTAFVALAASQLDRSLSENRIIGIRIHPDCTFQFFNLSERLRQLKQTRSTVAEGQTAVSAVSHGTLARHPISHQPSSGLGSVLGAKLQEALKSPSEQDSPSNPDSIRQGVLTTVYPRKGYGFIRGTNGVDSTHYLFFRNIKDEKLLEIWNSYRMRERADVDLPVSFLDAGQTRKDAKYPEAVEVTLIGGQNAGGEL
;
A
#
# COMPACT_ATOMS: atom_id res chain seq x y z
N MET A 1 -15.13 -10.01 -35.58
CA MET A 1 -13.76 -10.03 -35.02
C MET A 1 -12.93 -9.00 -35.77
N THR A 2 -12.75 -7.82 -35.20
CA THR A 2 -11.83 -6.81 -35.75
C THR A 2 -10.43 -7.09 -35.21
N PHE A 3 -9.53 -7.53 -36.10
CA PHE A 3 -8.11 -7.61 -35.81
C PHE A 3 -7.54 -6.19 -35.86
N PHE A 4 -7.02 -5.70 -34.73
CA PHE A 4 -6.38 -4.38 -34.66
C PHE A 4 -4.88 -4.52 -34.91
N SER A 5 -4.36 -3.69 -35.81
CA SER A 5 -2.96 -3.61 -36.19
C SER A 5 -2.10 -3.16 -35.01
N ARG A 6 -0.92 -3.79 -34.83
CA ARG A 6 0.16 -3.26 -33.96
C ARG A 6 0.51 -1.85 -34.43
N GLY A 7 0.20 -0.83 -33.62
CA GLY A 7 0.47 0.58 -33.95
C GLY A 7 -0.51 1.61 -33.38
N LEU A 8 -1.60 1.20 -32.72
CA LEU A 8 -2.48 2.12 -31.99
C LEU A 8 -1.94 2.38 -30.58
N ASP A 9 -1.88 3.65 -30.19
CA ASP A 9 -1.51 4.07 -28.84
C ASP A 9 -2.52 3.53 -27.81
N ALA A 10 -2.07 3.34 -26.56
CA ALA A 10 -2.91 2.76 -25.51
C ALA A 10 -4.22 3.55 -25.29
N GLU A 11 -4.15 4.87 -25.49
CA GLU A 11 -5.25 5.82 -25.46
C GLU A 11 -6.35 5.45 -26.47
N ASP A 12 -6.00 5.29 -27.75
CA ASP A 12 -6.94 4.96 -28.81
C ASP A 12 -7.62 3.61 -28.57
N ARG A 13 -6.85 2.63 -28.06
CA ARG A 13 -7.37 1.30 -27.73
C ARG A 13 -8.40 1.36 -26.60
N ILE A 14 -8.11 2.14 -25.55
CA ILE A 14 -9.08 2.36 -24.47
C ILE A 14 -10.32 3.05 -25.00
N VAL A 15 -10.19 4.15 -25.77
CA VAL A 15 -11.33 4.87 -26.34
C VAL A 15 -12.21 3.94 -27.18
N SER A 16 -11.60 3.14 -28.06
CA SER A 16 -12.32 2.17 -28.90
C SER A 16 -13.12 1.18 -28.06
N LYS A 17 -12.51 0.61 -27.01
CA LYS A 17 -13.16 -0.35 -26.12
C LYS A 17 -14.27 0.29 -25.28
N LEU A 18 -14.03 1.45 -24.69
CA LEU A 18 -15.04 2.15 -23.89
C LEU A 18 -16.26 2.55 -24.73
N ARG A 19 -16.06 2.98 -25.98
CA ARG A 19 -17.17 3.19 -26.94
C ARG A 19 -17.92 1.89 -27.22
N SER A 20 -17.21 0.77 -27.38
CA SER A 20 -17.85 -0.54 -27.57
C SER A 20 -18.66 -1.01 -26.36
N PHE A 21 -18.32 -0.53 -25.15
CA PHE A 21 -19.12 -0.73 -23.94
C PHE A 21 -20.31 0.23 -23.81
N GLY A 22 -20.49 1.15 -24.77
CA GLY A 22 -21.61 2.10 -24.78
C GLY A 22 -21.32 3.45 -24.13
N CYS A 23 -20.05 3.78 -23.86
CA CYS A 23 -19.70 5.13 -23.39
C CYS A 23 -19.80 6.15 -24.53
N ASP A 24 -20.33 7.33 -24.22
CA ASP A 24 -20.21 8.50 -25.10
C ASP A 24 -18.89 9.22 -24.80
N ILE A 25 -18.01 9.30 -25.81
CA ILE A 25 -16.63 9.78 -25.64
C ILE A 25 -16.30 10.84 -26.67
N LYS A 26 -15.91 12.02 -26.17
CA LYS A 26 -15.34 13.11 -26.96
C LYS A 26 -13.81 13.03 -26.96
N THR A 27 -13.23 13.04 -28.15
CA THR A 27 -11.79 13.19 -28.42
C THR A 27 -11.60 14.47 -29.22
N ASP A 28 -10.64 15.32 -28.84
CA ASP A 28 -10.37 16.60 -29.50
C ASP A 28 -8.91 17.00 -29.26
N PRO A 29 -8.12 17.33 -30.30
CA PRO A 29 -6.75 17.80 -30.12
C PRO A 29 -6.60 18.99 -29.17
N GLN A 30 -7.63 19.84 -29.04
CA GLN A 30 -7.61 20.95 -28.08
C GLN A 30 -7.66 20.46 -26.62
N LEU A 31 -8.35 19.34 -26.36
CA LEU A 31 -8.40 18.73 -25.02
C LEU A 31 -7.01 18.23 -24.62
N ASP A 32 -6.29 17.57 -25.51
CA ASP A 32 -4.92 17.12 -25.22
C ASP A 32 -3.97 18.31 -25.02
N HIS A 33 -3.95 19.25 -25.97
CA HIS A 33 -2.96 20.32 -25.95
C HIS A 33 -3.17 21.30 -24.80
N GLN A 34 -4.41 21.73 -24.55
CA GLN A 34 -4.72 22.77 -23.57
C GLN A 34 -5.09 22.19 -22.20
N GLN A 35 -5.80 21.06 -22.18
CA GLN A 35 -6.33 20.49 -20.95
C GLN A 35 -5.54 19.27 -20.49
N LYS A 36 -4.63 18.72 -21.31
CA LYS A 36 -3.92 17.47 -20.98
C LYS A 36 -4.92 16.37 -20.67
N LEU A 37 -5.88 16.21 -21.58
CA LEU A 37 -6.91 15.17 -21.57
C LEU A 37 -6.90 14.48 -22.92
N ASP A 38 -6.67 13.18 -22.94
CA ASP A 38 -6.69 12.39 -24.19
C ASP A 38 -8.14 12.23 -24.68
N PHE A 39 -9.08 12.12 -23.73
CA PHE A 39 -10.51 12.09 -24.03
C PHE A 39 -11.37 12.51 -22.84
N VAL A 40 -12.65 12.73 -23.10
CA VAL A 40 -13.68 12.99 -22.08
C VAL A 40 -14.82 12.00 -22.26
N ILE A 41 -15.18 11.28 -21.21
CA ILE A 41 -16.41 10.49 -21.16
C ILE A 41 -17.54 11.44 -20.75
N LEU A 42 -18.56 11.56 -21.59
CA LEU A 42 -19.74 12.40 -21.36
C LEU A 42 -20.87 11.61 -20.70
N LYS A 43 -20.91 10.29 -20.94
CA LYS A 43 -21.95 9.40 -20.44
C LYS A 43 -21.46 7.96 -20.34
N PHE A 44 -21.81 7.31 -19.24
CA PHE A 44 -21.70 5.86 -19.07
C PHE A 44 -23.01 5.18 -19.52
N PRO A 45 -22.94 3.94 -20.06
CA PRO A 45 -24.13 3.18 -20.43
C PRO A 45 -25.06 3.03 -19.22
N GLU A 46 -26.37 3.13 -19.46
CA GLU A 46 -27.43 2.93 -18.46
C GLU A 46 -27.42 3.89 -17.24
N VAL A 47 -26.47 4.83 -17.18
CA VAL A 47 -26.47 5.90 -16.17
C VAL A 47 -27.26 7.09 -16.73
N PRO A 48 -28.41 7.45 -16.12
CA PRO A 48 -29.27 8.51 -16.63
C PRO A 48 -28.67 9.91 -16.41
N THR A 49 -27.78 10.04 -15.43
CA THR A 49 -27.16 11.32 -15.08
C THR A 49 -25.93 11.58 -15.95
N PHE A 50 -25.87 12.78 -16.52
CA PHE A 50 -24.70 13.24 -17.25
C PHE A 50 -23.60 13.65 -16.27
N PHE A 51 -22.46 12.98 -16.39
CA PHE A 51 -21.25 13.33 -15.68
C PHE A 51 -20.10 13.35 -16.68
N SER A 52 -19.33 14.44 -16.69
CA SER A 52 -18.14 14.53 -17.53
C SER A 52 -16.89 14.18 -16.73
N ILE A 53 -16.20 13.12 -17.16
CA ILE A 53 -14.89 12.75 -16.62
C ILE A 53 -13.84 12.89 -17.73
N GLY A 54 -12.86 13.75 -17.49
CA GLY A 54 -11.69 13.91 -18.35
C GLY A 54 -10.66 12.87 -17.99
N VAL A 55 -10.04 12.23 -18.99
CA VAL A 55 -9.06 11.17 -18.77
C VAL A 55 -7.75 11.51 -19.46
N GLN A 56 -6.65 11.41 -18.73
CA GLN A 56 -5.31 11.33 -19.28
C GLN A 56 -4.76 9.94 -18.99
N VAL A 57 -4.37 9.21 -20.02
CA VAL A 57 -3.79 7.89 -19.96
C VAL A 57 -2.26 7.98 -19.99
N THR A 58 -1.59 7.07 -19.32
CA THR A 58 -0.16 6.84 -19.51
C THR A 58 0.19 5.38 -19.27
N SER A 59 1.12 4.86 -20.07
CA SER A 59 1.77 3.56 -19.83
C SER A 59 3.05 3.67 -19.00
N ASN A 60 3.50 4.90 -18.69
CA ASN A 60 4.68 5.14 -17.88
C ASN A 60 4.24 5.49 -16.45
N CYS A 61 4.08 4.46 -15.62
CA CYS A 61 3.68 4.60 -14.23
C CYS A 61 4.69 5.48 -13.46
N ASP A 62 4.18 6.27 -12.51
CA ASP A 62 5.00 7.14 -11.65
C ASP A 62 5.81 8.21 -12.44
N ASN A 63 5.33 8.59 -13.63
CA ASN A 63 5.87 9.71 -14.39
C ASN A 63 5.55 11.05 -13.70
N VAL A 64 6.47 11.48 -12.84
CA VAL A 64 6.37 12.72 -12.04
C VAL A 64 6.05 13.94 -12.90
N GLU A 65 6.70 14.11 -14.06
CA GLU A 65 6.49 15.29 -14.91
C GLU A 65 5.07 15.33 -15.47
N LYS A 66 4.57 14.19 -15.98
CA LYS A 66 3.21 14.09 -16.52
C LYS A 66 2.16 14.26 -15.42
N MET A 67 2.38 13.68 -14.24
CA MET A 67 1.51 13.85 -13.07
C MET A 67 1.43 15.31 -12.62
N GLU A 68 2.56 16.02 -12.51
CA GLU A 68 2.59 17.43 -12.11
C GLU A 68 1.87 18.32 -13.10
N LEU A 69 2.14 18.11 -14.39
CA LEU A 69 1.53 18.88 -15.45
C LEU A 69 0.01 18.68 -15.45
N PHE A 70 -0.44 17.42 -15.37
CA PHE A 70 -1.85 17.08 -15.28
C PHE A 70 -2.51 17.72 -14.06
N LEU A 71 -1.92 17.54 -12.87
CA LEU A 71 -2.45 18.11 -11.63
C LEU A 71 -2.56 19.64 -11.70
N LYS A 72 -1.53 20.32 -12.24
CA LYS A 72 -1.49 21.78 -12.39
C LYS A 72 -2.60 22.28 -13.32
N VAL A 73 -2.77 21.66 -14.48
CA VAL A 73 -3.78 22.03 -15.47
C VAL A 73 -5.18 21.74 -14.93
N GLN A 74 -5.38 20.52 -14.42
CA GLN A 74 -6.68 20.07 -13.95
C GLN A 74 -7.12 20.67 -12.63
N SER A 75 -6.25 21.25 -11.80
CA SER A 75 -6.69 21.98 -10.59
C SER A 75 -7.48 23.24 -10.92
N ASN A 76 -7.24 23.84 -12.09
CA ASN A 76 -7.86 25.10 -12.50
C ASN A 76 -8.89 24.91 -13.62
N SER A 77 -8.91 23.74 -14.27
CA SER A 77 -9.85 23.46 -15.37
C SER A 77 -11.30 23.46 -14.90
N LYS A 78 -12.22 23.84 -15.78
CA LYS A 78 -13.68 23.71 -15.59
C LYS A 78 -14.32 22.88 -16.71
N VAL A 79 -13.50 22.23 -17.54
CA VAL A 79 -13.96 21.49 -18.72
C VAL A 79 -14.73 20.23 -18.32
N THR A 80 -14.31 19.58 -17.24
CA THR A 80 -14.95 18.37 -16.72
C THR A 80 -15.29 18.51 -15.24
N GLN A 81 -16.28 17.73 -14.79
CA GLN A 81 -16.66 17.68 -13.38
C GLN A 81 -15.63 16.91 -12.55
N LYS A 82 -15.09 15.83 -13.12
CA LYS A 82 -13.96 15.08 -12.57
C LYS A 82 -12.85 14.90 -13.61
N ALA A 83 -11.64 14.63 -13.14
CA ALA A 83 -10.50 14.30 -13.97
C ALA A 83 -9.77 13.07 -13.40
N ALA A 84 -9.45 12.11 -14.26
CA ALA A 84 -8.74 10.89 -13.91
C ALA A 84 -7.38 10.83 -14.62
N PHE A 85 -6.33 10.59 -13.84
CA PHE A 85 -5.01 10.21 -14.34
C PHE A 85 -4.91 8.69 -14.34
N LEU A 86 -5.08 8.08 -15.50
CA LEU A 86 -5.14 6.63 -15.70
C LEU A 86 -3.77 6.07 -16.08
N GLU A 87 -3.16 5.36 -15.15
CA GLU A 87 -1.93 4.62 -15.37
C GLU A 87 -2.23 3.18 -15.76
N LEU A 88 -1.58 2.72 -16.82
CA LEU A 88 -1.54 1.32 -17.22
C LEU A 88 -0.19 0.76 -16.79
N ALA A 89 -0.19 -0.20 -15.88
CA ALA A 89 1.02 -0.92 -15.53
C ALA A 89 1.59 -1.68 -16.73
N ASP A 90 2.86 -2.05 -16.64
CA ASP A 90 3.53 -2.82 -17.68
C ASP A 90 2.76 -4.12 -17.96
N ASN A 91 2.57 -4.44 -19.24
CA ASN A 91 1.90 -5.66 -19.70
C ASN A 91 0.40 -5.76 -19.39
N VAL A 92 -0.30 -4.66 -19.13
CA VAL A 92 -1.77 -4.67 -19.11
C VAL A 92 -2.32 -5.02 -20.49
N ASP A 93 -3.05 -6.13 -20.58
CA ASP A 93 -3.73 -6.52 -21.81
C ASP A 93 -5.11 -5.86 -21.90
N LEU A 94 -5.22 -4.84 -22.75
CA LEU A 94 -6.48 -4.14 -23.01
C LEU A 94 -7.52 -5.00 -23.74
N GLU A 95 -7.12 -6.09 -24.42
CA GLU A 95 -8.07 -7.01 -25.07
C GLU A 95 -8.66 -8.03 -24.09
N SER A 96 -7.84 -8.54 -23.16
CA SER A 96 -8.22 -9.65 -22.27
C SER A 96 -8.75 -9.23 -20.89
N GLY A 97 -9.19 -7.98 -20.75
CA GLY A 97 -9.85 -7.49 -19.55
C GLY A 97 -9.40 -6.11 -19.09
N GLY A 98 -8.19 -5.66 -19.44
CA GLY A 98 -7.64 -4.38 -19.00
C GLY A 98 -8.53 -3.18 -19.34
N ALA A 99 -9.14 -3.17 -20.53
CA ALA A 99 -10.08 -2.12 -20.91
C ALA A 99 -11.40 -2.18 -20.11
N MET A 100 -11.87 -3.38 -19.77
CA MET A 100 -13.04 -3.54 -18.89
C MET A 100 -12.71 -3.08 -17.47
N THR A 101 -11.51 -3.39 -16.96
CA THR A 101 -11.05 -2.87 -15.67
C THR A 101 -10.96 -1.35 -15.68
N ALA A 102 -10.44 -0.74 -16.75
CA ALA A 102 -10.43 0.71 -16.91
C ALA A 102 -11.85 1.30 -16.92
N PHE A 103 -12.80 0.68 -17.64
CA PHE A 103 -14.21 1.07 -17.62
C PHE A 103 -14.79 1.05 -16.19
N VAL A 104 -14.61 -0.06 -15.48
CA VAL A 104 -15.12 -0.23 -14.11
C VAL A 104 -14.49 0.80 -13.17
N ALA A 105 -13.19 1.03 -13.26
CA ALA A 105 -12.48 2.00 -12.43
C ALA A 105 -12.95 3.45 -12.69
N LEU A 106 -13.14 3.81 -13.95
CA LEU A 106 -13.66 5.14 -14.33
C LEU A 106 -15.10 5.33 -13.86
N ALA A 107 -15.97 4.32 -14.06
CA ALA A 107 -17.34 4.35 -13.57
C ALA A 107 -17.39 4.44 -12.04
N ALA A 108 -16.59 3.63 -11.34
CA ALA A 108 -16.47 3.64 -9.89
C ALA A 108 -15.99 5.01 -9.37
N SER A 109 -15.01 5.63 -10.02
CA SER A 109 -14.55 6.97 -9.62
C SER A 109 -15.64 8.04 -9.72
N GLN A 110 -16.64 7.84 -10.59
CA GLN A 110 -17.77 8.76 -10.74
C GLN A 110 -18.92 8.44 -9.78
N LEU A 111 -19.22 7.16 -9.57
CA LEU A 111 -20.42 6.68 -8.87
C LEU A 111 -20.19 6.40 -7.37
N ASP A 112 -18.95 6.16 -6.95
CA ASP A 112 -18.63 5.92 -5.56
C ASP A 112 -18.68 7.23 -4.76
N ARG A 113 -19.60 7.28 -3.80
CA ARG A 113 -19.81 8.43 -2.91
C ARG A 113 -18.58 8.72 -2.04
N SER A 114 -17.77 7.71 -1.70
CA SER A 114 -16.53 7.93 -0.96
C SER A 114 -15.50 8.75 -1.75
N LEU A 115 -15.64 8.81 -3.07
CA LEU A 115 -14.79 9.56 -3.98
C LEU A 115 -15.45 10.86 -4.47
N SER A 116 -16.59 11.28 -3.90
CA SER A 116 -17.34 12.46 -4.38
C SER A 116 -16.53 13.76 -4.30
N GLU A 117 -15.76 13.91 -3.22
CA GLU A 117 -14.95 15.11 -2.97
C GLU A 117 -13.67 15.15 -3.81
N ASN A 118 -13.27 14.01 -4.37
CA ASN A 118 -12.03 13.88 -5.14
C ASN A 118 -12.29 14.26 -6.60
N ARG A 119 -12.18 15.56 -6.90
CA ARG A 119 -12.30 16.07 -8.27
C ARG A 119 -11.24 15.51 -9.21
N ILE A 120 -10.01 15.34 -8.72
CA ILE A 120 -8.88 14.80 -9.46
C ILE A 120 -8.45 13.51 -8.78
N ILE A 121 -8.41 12.42 -9.53
CA ILE A 121 -8.11 11.09 -9.00
C ILE A 121 -7.06 10.37 -9.85
N GLY A 122 -6.13 9.69 -9.18
CA GLY A 122 -5.23 8.75 -9.83
C GLY A 122 -5.86 7.37 -9.87
N ILE A 123 -5.76 6.69 -11.00
CA ILE A 123 -6.22 5.30 -11.19
C ILE A 123 -5.05 4.52 -11.77
N ARG A 124 -4.71 3.38 -11.18
CA ARG A 124 -3.73 2.45 -11.77
C ARG A 124 -4.38 1.11 -12.06
N ILE A 125 -4.25 0.64 -13.29
CA ILE A 125 -4.69 -0.67 -13.75
C ILE A 125 -3.49 -1.61 -13.72
N HIS A 126 -3.64 -2.75 -13.05
CA HIS A 126 -2.60 -3.75 -12.89
C HIS A 126 -2.76 -4.90 -13.91
N PRO A 127 -1.70 -5.69 -14.18
CA PRO A 127 -1.74 -6.75 -15.19
C PRO A 127 -2.73 -7.87 -14.85
N ASP A 128 -3.04 -8.04 -13.56
CA ASP A 128 -4.03 -8.99 -13.06
C ASP A 128 -5.49 -8.50 -13.20
N CYS A 129 -5.71 -7.43 -13.99
CA CYS A 129 -7.00 -6.79 -14.19
C CYS A 129 -7.64 -6.25 -12.90
N THR A 130 -6.85 -5.98 -11.87
CA THR A 130 -7.28 -5.19 -10.71
C THR A 130 -6.94 -3.72 -10.89
N PHE A 131 -7.54 -2.86 -10.06
CA PHE A 131 -7.22 -1.44 -10.06
C PHE A 131 -7.10 -0.89 -8.64
N GLN A 132 -6.39 0.22 -8.52
CA GLN A 132 -6.30 1.00 -7.30
C GLN A 132 -6.53 2.49 -7.58
N PHE A 133 -7.21 3.14 -6.65
CA PHE A 133 -7.26 4.59 -6.61
C PHE A 133 -6.10 5.13 -5.79
N PHE A 134 -5.58 6.28 -6.17
CA PHE A 134 -4.58 7.00 -5.39
C PHE A 134 -4.79 8.51 -5.45
N ASN A 135 -4.38 9.21 -4.40
CA ASN A 135 -4.34 10.66 -4.39
C ASN A 135 -3.10 11.14 -5.16
N LEU A 136 -3.33 11.83 -6.28
CA LEU A 136 -2.27 12.26 -7.18
C LEU A 136 -1.26 13.20 -6.49
N SER A 137 -1.75 14.13 -5.65
CA SER A 137 -0.92 15.09 -4.91
C SER A 137 -0.05 14.40 -3.86
N GLU A 138 -0.61 13.44 -3.12
CA GLU A 138 0.14 12.67 -2.12
C GLU A 138 1.19 11.77 -2.77
N ARG A 139 0.83 11.09 -3.87
CA ARG A 139 1.76 10.25 -4.62
C ARG A 139 2.93 11.06 -5.17
N LEU A 140 2.64 12.25 -5.72
CA LEU A 140 3.68 13.19 -6.18
C LEU A 140 4.64 13.59 -5.06
N ARG A 141 4.13 13.91 -3.88
CA ARG A 141 4.95 14.23 -2.71
C ARG A 141 5.86 13.07 -2.32
N GLN A 142 5.33 11.85 -2.27
CA GLN A 142 6.10 10.64 -1.96
C GLN A 142 7.22 10.41 -2.98
N LEU A 143 6.92 10.45 -4.27
CA LEU A 143 7.91 10.23 -5.34
C LEU A 143 9.05 11.26 -5.30
N LYS A 144 8.76 12.52 -4.98
CA LYS A 144 9.78 13.57 -4.81
C LYS A 144 10.68 13.33 -3.61
N GLN A 145 10.11 12.89 -2.49
CA GLN A 145 10.87 12.58 -1.28
C GLN A 145 11.82 11.39 -1.51
N THR A 146 11.34 10.34 -2.17
CA THR A 146 12.18 9.18 -2.52
C THR A 146 13.32 9.56 -3.46
N ARG A 147 13.09 10.43 -4.45
CA ARG A 147 14.16 10.89 -5.35
C ARG A 147 15.22 11.73 -4.64
N SER A 148 14.81 12.56 -3.69
CA SER A 148 15.73 13.43 -2.94
C SER A 148 16.65 12.61 -2.02
N THR A 149 16.10 11.61 -1.32
CA THR A 149 16.86 10.73 -0.42
C THR A 149 17.86 9.85 -1.18
N VAL A 150 17.53 9.37 -2.38
CA VAL A 150 18.46 8.59 -3.22
C VAL A 150 19.63 9.45 -3.74
N ALA A 151 19.37 10.73 -4.08
CA ALA A 151 20.42 11.65 -4.53
C ALA A 151 21.42 12.01 -3.41
N GLU A 152 20.95 12.16 -2.17
CA GLU A 152 21.79 12.40 -1.00
C GLU A 152 22.59 11.15 -0.58
N GLY A 153 22.03 9.95 -0.72
CA GLY A 153 22.74 8.70 -0.46
C GLY A 153 23.89 8.42 -1.44
N GLN A 154 23.78 8.83 -2.70
CA GLN A 154 24.83 8.60 -3.71
C GLN A 154 26.00 9.59 -3.63
N THR A 155 25.78 10.79 -3.10
CA THR A 155 26.85 11.78 -2.89
C THR A 155 27.73 11.45 -1.68
N ALA A 156 27.20 10.74 -0.68
CA ALA A 156 27.97 10.31 0.49
C ALA A 156 28.97 9.17 0.21
N VAL A 157 28.73 8.30 -0.79
CA VAL A 157 29.61 7.14 -1.07
C VAL A 157 30.79 7.50 -1.98
N SER A 158 30.71 8.59 -2.74
CA SER A 158 31.82 9.02 -3.62
C SER A 158 32.93 9.80 -2.91
N ALA A 159 32.80 10.12 -1.62
CA ALA A 159 33.79 10.88 -0.85
C ALA A 159 34.83 10.01 -0.11
N VAL A 160 34.74 8.67 -0.17
CA VAL A 160 35.66 7.75 0.54
C VAL A 160 36.35 6.82 -0.44
N SER A 161 37.17 7.36 -1.35
CA SER A 161 38.17 6.58 -2.08
C SER A 161 39.26 7.47 -2.65
N HIS A 162 40.15 7.96 -1.79
CA HIS A 162 41.57 8.16 -2.09
C HIS A 162 42.32 8.43 -0.77
N GLY A 163 43.02 7.42 -0.26
CA GLY A 163 43.71 7.48 1.03
C GLY A 163 44.78 6.41 1.16
N THR A 164 45.92 6.71 0.55
CA THR A 164 47.20 6.02 0.44
C THR A 164 47.76 5.37 1.72
N LEU A 165 48.39 4.21 1.51
CA LEU A 165 49.29 3.42 2.38
C LEU A 165 50.19 4.22 3.34
N ALA A 166 50.25 3.79 4.62
CA ALA A 166 51.46 3.89 5.45
C ALA A 166 51.55 2.75 6.48
N ARG A 167 52.76 2.19 6.58
CA ARG A 167 53.21 1.02 7.36
C ARG A 167 53.68 1.39 8.78
N HIS A 168 53.62 0.37 9.66
CA HIS A 168 54.49 0.07 10.83
C HIS A 168 54.26 0.78 12.18
N PRO A 169 54.78 0.25 13.33
CA PRO A 169 55.08 -1.14 13.70
C PRO A 169 54.59 -1.55 15.11
N ILE A 170 54.88 -2.83 15.43
CA ILE A 170 54.73 -3.62 16.66
C ILE A 170 55.24 -2.93 17.94
N SER A 171 54.54 -3.12 19.07
CA SER A 171 55.12 -3.07 20.42
C SER A 171 54.44 -4.07 21.37
N HIS A 172 55.26 -4.75 22.17
CA HIS A 172 54.96 -5.85 23.08
C HIS A 172 54.72 -5.36 24.54
N GLN A 173 53.66 -5.88 25.19
CA GLN A 173 53.55 -6.45 26.57
C GLN A 173 53.99 -5.63 27.83
N PRO A 174 53.75 -6.10 29.09
CA PRO A 174 52.77 -7.07 29.66
C PRO A 174 52.13 -6.67 31.04
N SER A 175 51.36 -7.63 31.61
CA SER A 175 51.01 -7.86 33.04
C SER A 175 49.88 -6.99 33.61
N SER A 176 48.98 -7.41 34.51
CA SER A 176 48.82 -8.56 35.42
C SER A 176 47.39 -8.50 36.01
N GLY A 177 46.80 -9.61 36.47
CA GLY A 177 45.67 -9.51 37.42
C GLY A 177 44.77 -10.75 37.54
N LEU A 178 45.05 -11.58 38.55
CA LEU A 178 44.27 -12.71 39.04
C LEU A 178 43.09 -12.26 39.93
N GLY A 179 42.05 -13.09 40.02
CA GLY A 179 40.99 -13.10 41.06
C GLY A 179 39.60 -13.29 40.44
N SER A 180 39.03 -14.49 40.30
CA SER A 180 38.49 -15.42 41.33
C SER A 180 37.43 -14.80 42.26
N VAL A 181 36.24 -15.41 42.23
CA VAL A 181 35.37 -15.81 43.38
C VAL A 181 33.88 -15.45 43.19
N LEU A 182 33.09 -16.52 43.13
CA LEU A 182 31.71 -16.78 43.59
C LEU A 182 30.73 -15.62 43.86
N GLY A 183 29.48 -15.83 43.44
CA GLY A 183 28.33 -15.13 43.99
C GLY A 183 26.97 -15.62 43.49
N ALA A 184 26.65 -16.90 43.67
CA ALA A 184 25.29 -17.40 43.57
C ALA A 184 24.48 -17.02 44.83
N LYS A 185 23.28 -16.45 44.65
CA LYS A 185 22.07 -16.57 45.51
C LYS A 185 21.13 -15.39 45.23
N LEU A 186 19.97 -15.66 44.63
CA LEU A 186 18.68 -15.31 45.24
C LEU A 186 17.56 -15.98 44.44
N GLN A 187 17.05 -17.07 45.01
CA GLN A 187 15.77 -17.67 44.65
C GLN A 187 14.86 -17.47 45.87
N GLU A 188 13.56 -17.35 45.59
CA GLU A 188 12.46 -17.64 46.52
C GLU A 188 12.08 -16.58 47.56
N ALA A 189 11.06 -15.79 47.20
CA ALA A 189 10.03 -15.34 48.13
C ALA A 189 8.67 -15.35 47.40
N LEU A 190 8.02 -16.51 47.42
CA LEU A 190 6.59 -16.68 47.13
C LEU A 190 5.78 -16.28 48.37
N LYS A 191 4.80 -15.38 48.22
CA LYS A 191 3.40 -15.65 48.59
C LYS A 191 2.43 -14.55 48.11
N SER A 192 1.38 -15.06 47.47
CA SER A 192 0.27 -14.46 46.71
C SER A 192 -0.58 -13.45 47.49
N PRO A 193 -1.43 -12.63 46.83
CA PRO A 193 -2.81 -13.11 46.61
C PRO A 193 -3.53 -12.58 45.33
N SER A 194 -4.34 -13.48 44.73
CA SER A 194 -5.60 -13.21 44.02
C SER A 194 -5.68 -12.03 43.04
N GLU A 195 -5.44 -12.29 41.76
CA GLU A 195 -5.92 -11.43 40.67
C GLU A 195 -7.41 -11.69 40.43
N GLN A 196 -8.23 -10.88 41.10
CA GLN A 196 -9.56 -10.53 40.62
C GLN A 196 -9.40 -9.55 39.45
N ASP A 197 -10.19 -9.81 38.41
CA ASP A 197 -10.40 -9.01 37.20
C ASP A 197 -10.15 -7.51 37.40
N SER A 198 -8.93 -7.08 37.08
CA SER A 198 -8.60 -5.66 36.93
C SER A 198 -8.78 -5.32 35.45
N PRO A 199 -9.55 -4.26 35.11
CA PRO A 199 -9.78 -3.89 33.73
C PRO A 199 -8.44 -3.57 33.08
N SER A 200 -8.08 -4.36 32.08
CA SER A 200 -6.86 -4.22 31.29
C SER A 200 -6.72 -2.77 30.82
N ASN A 201 -5.61 -2.14 31.20
CA ASN A 201 -5.26 -0.82 30.73
C ASN A 201 -5.25 -0.84 29.18
N PRO A 202 -6.14 -0.08 28.50
CA PRO A 202 -6.35 -0.17 27.04
C PRO A 202 -5.11 0.24 26.21
N ASP A 203 -4.08 0.78 26.86
CA ASP A 203 -2.85 1.26 26.21
C ASP A 203 -1.64 0.31 26.38
N SER A 204 -1.84 -0.90 26.90
CA SER A 204 -0.74 -1.85 27.05
C SER A 204 -0.43 -2.58 25.73
N ILE A 205 0.75 -2.34 25.17
CA ILE A 205 1.27 -3.08 24.01
C ILE A 205 1.41 -4.56 24.41
N ARG A 206 0.72 -5.43 23.67
CA ARG A 206 0.78 -6.89 23.79
C ARG A 206 1.56 -7.49 22.64
N GLN A 207 2.05 -8.71 22.86
CA GLN A 207 2.72 -9.51 21.84
C GLN A 207 1.94 -10.79 21.60
N GLY A 208 1.89 -11.22 20.34
CA GLY A 208 1.16 -12.38 19.89
C GLY A 208 1.71 -12.94 18.59
N VAL A 209 1.02 -13.97 18.10
CA VAL A 209 1.26 -14.57 16.80
C VAL A 209 0.00 -14.44 15.98
N LEU A 210 0.07 -13.80 14.82
CA LEU A 210 -0.99 -13.85 13.82
C LEU A 210 -1.03 -15.28 13.27
N THR A 211 -2.11 -16.01 13.55
CA THR A 211 -2.22 -17.45 13.25
C THR A 211 -3.05 -17.73 11.99
N THR A 212 -4.03 -16.88 11.71
CA THR A 212 -4.97 -17.10 10.60
C THR A 212 -5.41 -15.78 10.01
N VAL A 213 -5.43 -15.71 8.68
CA VAL A 213 -5.94 -14.57 7.91
C VAL A 213 -7.03 -15.02 6.94
N TYR A 214 -8.04 -14.17 6.75
CA TYR A 214 -9.10 -14.30 5.74
C TYR A 214 -9.04 -13.08 4.82
N PRO A 215 -8.11 -13.05 3.85
CA PRO A 215 -7.77 -11.84 3.10
C PRO A 215 -8.94 -11.23 2.34
N ARG A 216 -9.78 -12.08 1.72
CA ARG A 216 -11.00 -11.62 1.02
C ARG A 216 -12.04 -11.01 1.95
N LYS A 217 -12.06 -11.43 3.22
CA LYS A 217 -12.97 -10.91 4.25
C LYS A 217 -12.35 -9.76 5.06
N GLY A 218 -11.06 -9.48 4.86
CA GLY A 218 -10.36 -8.38 5.51
C GLY A 218 -10.16 -8.54 7.02
N TYR A 219 -10.13 -9.77 7.55
CA TYR A 219 -9.88 -10.01 8.97
C TYR A 219 -9.01 -11.24 9.25
N GLY A 220 -8.49 -11.35 10.47
CA GLY A 220 -7.66 -12.45 10.95
C GLY A 220 -7.71 -12.60 12.47
N PHE A 221 -6.89 -13.50 13.00
CA PHE A 221 -6.83 -13.83 14.43
C PHE A 221 -5.40 -13.85 14.95
N ILE A 222 -5.18 -13.19 16.09
CA ILE A 222 -3.90 -13.16 16.80
C ILE A 222 -4.04 -13.96 18.09
N ARG A 223 -3.13 -14.90 18.34
CA ARG A 223 -3.01 -15.62 19.60
C ARG A 223 -1.98 -14.92 20.48
N GLY A 224 -2.41 -14.39 21.63
CA GLY A 224 -1.53 -13.71 22.58
C GLY A 224 -0.53 -14.68 23.24
N THR A 225 0.62 -14.13 23.67
CA THR A 225 1.73 -14.91 24.26
C THR A 225 1.66 -15.07 25.78
N ASN A 226 0.86 -14.27 26.49
CA ASN A 226 0.91 -14.15 27.96
C ASN A 226 0.04 -15.14 28.76
N GLY A 227 -0.30 -16.30 28.19
CA GLY A 227 -1.00 -17.37 28.90
C GLY A 227 -2.53 -17.23 28.95
N VAL A 228 -3.20 -18.36 28.72
CA VAL A 228 -4.65 -18.57 28.55
C VAL A 228 -5.26 -17.92 27.30
N ASP A 229 -5.25 -18.67 26.19
CA ASP A 229 -6.13 -18.58 25.00
C ASP A 229 -6.69 -17.20 24.61
N SER A 230 -5.90 -16.14 24.77
CA SER A 230 -6.34 -14.78 24.45
C SER A 230 -6.25 -14.59 22.93
N THR A 231 -7.28 -15.09 22.24
CA THR A 231 -7.46 -14.86 20.81
C THR A 231 -8.03 -13.46 20.62
N HIS A 232 -7.35 -12.66 19.82
CA HIS A 232 -7.79 -11.33 19.44
C HIS A 232 -8.20 -11.32 17.98
N TYR A 233 -9.24 -10.57 17.68
CA TYR A 233 -9.72 -10.34 16.34
C TYR A 233 -8.98 -9.17 15.70
N LEU A 234 -8.49 -9.36 14.47
CA LEU A 234 -7.76 -8.34 13.72
C LEU A 234 -8.54 -7.95 12.46
N PHE A 235 -8.82 -6.66 12.28
CA PHE A 235 -9.27 -6.11 11.00
C PHE A 235 -8.06 -5.62 10.17
N PHE A 236 -8.08 -5.81 8.85
CA PHE A 236 -6.94 -5.42 7.99
C PHE A 236 -6.56 -3.93 8.13
N ARG A 237 -7.56 -3.05 8.32
CA ARG A 237 -7.36 -1.60 8.50
C ARG A 237 -6.59 -1.23 9.78
N ASN A 238 -6.48 -2.16 10.72
CA ASN A 238 -5.79 -1.97 12.00
C ASN A 238 -4.30 -2.31 11.89
N ILE A 239 -3.83 -2.84 10.75
CA ILE A 239 -2.42 -3.07 10.46
C ILE A 239 -1.76 -1.72 10.14
N LYS A 240 -0.68 -1.39 10.85
CA LYS A 240 0.09 -0.14 10.65
C LYS A 240 1.46 -0.38 10.01
N ASP A 241 1.93 -1.62 10.05
CA ASP A 241 3.20 -2.02 9.46
C ASP A 241 3.04 -2.35 7.97
N GLU A 242 3.79 -1.66 7.12
CA GLU A 242 3.75 -1.84 5.66
C GLU A 242 4.19 -3.24 5.23
N LYS A 243 5.20 -3.84 5.88
CA LYS A 243 5.67 -5.20 5.56
C LYS A 243 4.62 -6.24 5.92
N LEU A 244 3.97 -6.08 7.07
CA LEU A 244 2.85 -6.95 7.45
C LEU A 244 1.69 -6.83 6.45
N LEU A 245 1.43 -5.63 5.93
CA LEU A 245 0.42 -5.39 4.91
C LEU A 245 0.79 -6.01 3.55
N GLU A 246 2.05 -5.96 3.15
CA GLU A 246 2.56 -6.66 1.96
C GLU A 246 2.37 -8.18 2.09
N ILE A 247 2.77 -8.75 3.24
CA ILE A 247 2.58 -10.18 3.52
C ILE A 247 1.08 -10.53 3.49
N TRP A 248 0.23 -9.71 4.09
CA TRP A 248 -1.23 -9.90 4.03
C TRP A 248 -1.76 -9.93 2.60
N ASN A 249 -1.33 -8.97 1.78
CA ASN A 249 -1.76 -8.84 0.39
C ASN A 249 -1.26 -9.99 -0.49
N SER A 250 -0.13 -10.63 -0.15
CA SER A 250 0.34 -11.84 -0.84
C SER A 250 -0.68 -13.00 -0.77
N TYR A 251 -1.53 -13.02 0.27
CA TYR A 251 -2.57 -14.03 0.45
C TYR A 251 -3.92 -13.64 -0.15
N ARG A 252 -4.06 -12.50 -0.83
CA ARG A 252 -5.36 -11.93 -1.28
C ARG A 252 -6.24 -12.89 -2.09
N MET A 253 -5.62 -13.82 -2.81
CA MET A 253 -6.32 -14.82 -3.63
C MET A 253 -6.82 -16.04 -2.83
N ARG A 254 -6.40 -16.20 -1.57
CA ARG A 254 -6.81 -17.32 -0.71
C ARG A 254 -8.06 -16.96 0.06
N GLU A 255 -8.94 -17.95 0.27
CA GLU A 255 -10.10 -17.79 1.16
C GLU A 255 -9.68 -17.70 2.63
N ARG A 256 -8.66 -18.49 2.99
CA ARG A 256 -8.03 -18.56 4.30
C ARG A 256 -6.54 -18.88 4.11
N ALA A 257 -5.69 -18.28 4.92
CA ALA A 257 -4.30 -18.71 5.06
C ALA A 257 -3.97 -18.84 6.55
N ASP A 258 -3.38 -19.97 6.91
CA ASP A 258 -2.76 -20.14 8.23
C ASP A 258 -1.32 -19.62 8.13
N VAL A 259 -0.94 -18.79 9.08
CA VAL A 259 0.32 -18.05 9.12
C VAL A 259 0.92 -18.14 10.52
N ASP A 260 2.21 -17.88 10.65
CA ASP A 260 2.91 -17.89 11.94
C ASP A 260 3.80 -16.64 12.02
N LEU A 261 3.14 -15.49 12.17
CA LEU A 261 3.82 -14.18 12.13
C LEU A 261 3.80 -13.54 13.52
N PRO A 262 4.97 -13.29 14.13
CA PRO A 262 5.04 -12.62 15.43
C PRO A 262 4.66 -11.15 15.27
N VAL A 263 3.72 -10.67 16.08
CA VAL A 263 3.16 -9.31 16.00
C VAL A 263 3.02 -8.66 17.37
N SER A 264 3.13 -7.34 17.41
CA SER A 264 2.74 -6.52 18.56
C SER A 264 1.47 -5.74 18.22
N PHE A 265 0.63 -5.49 19.22
CA PHE A 265 -0.67 -4.83 19.05
C PHE A 265 -1.16 -4.20 20.35
N LEU A 266 -2.11 -3.29 20.27
CA LEU A 266 -2.87 -2.77 21.41
C LEU A 266 -4.20 -3.54 21.53
N ASP A 267 -4.60 -3.88 22.76
CA ASP A 267 -5.89 -4.52 23.04
C ASP A 267 -6.97 -3.43 23.21
N ALA A 268 -7.83 -3.29 22.20
CA ALA A 268 -8.95 -2.35 22.23
C ALA A 268 -10.17 -2.89 22.99
N GLY A 269 -10.09 -4.08 23.57
CA GLY A 269 -11.18 -4.74 24.26
C GLY A 269 -12.31 -5.18 23.32
N GLN A 270 -13.49 -5.44 23.87
CA GLN A 270 -14.67 -5.80 23.08
C GLN A 270 -15.31 -4.57 22.47
N THR A 271 -15.13 -4.38 21.16
CA THR A 271 -15.71 -3.24 20.43
C THR A 271 -17.18 -3.44 20.08
N ARG A 272 -17.72 -4.65 20.23
CA ARG A 272 -19.16 -4.95 20.09
C ARG A 272 -19.65 -5.79 21.26
N LYS A 273 -20.90 -5.54 21.66
CA LYS A 273 -21.56 -6.24 22.78
C LYS A 273 -21.63 -7.77 22.62
N ASP A 274 -21.65 -8.25 21.37
CA ASP A 274 -21.72 -9.67 21.03
C ASP A 274 -20.40 -10.21 20.43
N ALA A 275 -19.30 -9.48 20.56
CA ALA A 275 -18.01 -9.92 20.02
C ALA A 275 -17.45 -11.08 20.85
N LYS A 276 -17.16 -12.20 20.18
CA LYS A 276 -16.54 -13.37 20.81
C LYS A 276 -15.11 -13.11 21.30
N TYR A 277 -14.41 -12.18 20.64
CA TYR A 277 -12.99 -11.89 20.90
C TYR A 277 -12.78 -10.38 20.99
N PRO A 278 -11.84 -9.91 21.85
CA PRO A 278 -11.39 -8.52 21.83
C PRO A 278 -10.73 -8.15 20.50
N GLU A 279 -10.76 -6.87 20.14
CA GLU A 279 -10.16 -6.36 18.90
C GLU A 279 -8.71 -5.91 19.11
N ALA A 280 -7.82 -6.32 18.22
CA ALA A 280 -6.44 -5.85 18.15
C ALA A 280 -6.35 -4.62 17.24
N VAL A 281 -5.70 -3.57 17.74
CA VAL A 281 -5.42 -2.34 16.99
C VAL A 281 -3.92 -2.04 16.94
N GLU A 282 -3.53 -1.16 16.01
CA GLU A 282 -2.12 -0.75 15.81
C GLU A 282 -1.14 -1.91 15.65
N VAL A 283 -1.51 -2.88 14.81
CA VAL A 283 -0.75 -4.14 14.69
C VAL A 283 0.50 -3.95 13.83
N THR A 284 1.65 -4.40 14.36
CA THR A 284 2.96 -4.32 13.69
C THR A 284 3.73 -5.65 13.78
N LEU A 285 4.66 -5.88 12.85
CA LEU A 285 5.45 -7.12 12.81
C LEU A 285 6.63 -7.05 13.79
N ILE A 286 6.81 -8.06 14.62
CA ILE A 286 7.97 -8.14 15.53
C ILE A 286 9.13 -8.81 14.78
N GLY A 287 10.25 -8.10 14.62
CA GLY A 287 11.51 -8.69 14.15
C GLY A 287 11.78 -8.63 12.63
N GLY A 288 11.27 -7.61 11.93
CA GLY A 288 11.47 -7.41 10.49
C GLY A 288 12.89 -7.01 10.03
N GLN A 289 13.94 -7.71 10.49
CA GLN A 289 15.23 -7.80 9.79
C GLN A 289 15.48 -9.25 9.34
N ASN A 290 15.41 -9.46 8.02
CA ASN A 290 15.93 -10.62 7.30
C ASN A 290 15.25 -11.98 7.56
N ALA A 291 14.02 -12.16 7.07
CA ALA A 291 13.53 -13.48 6.67
C ALA A 291 13.56 -13.58 5.14
N GLY A 292 14.77 -13.59 4.57
CA GLY A 292 15.00 -14.10 3.23
C GLY A 292 14.91 -15.63 3.27
N GLY A 293 13.68 -16.14 3.29
CA GLY A 293 13.37 -17.54 3.05
C GLY A 293 12.60 -17.60 1.75
N GLU A 294 13.22 -18.14 0.72
CA GLU A 294 12.60 -18.43 -0.58
C GLU A 294 11.26 -19.16 -0.39
N LEU A 295 10.22 -18.63 -1.04
CA LEU A 295 8.96 -19.33 -1.34
C LEU A 295 8.80 -19.39 -2.85
#